data_AF-A0A8I1STH0-F1
#
_entry.id   AF-A0A8I1STH0-F1
#
_cell.length_a   1.000
_cell.length_b   1.000
_cell.length_c   1.000
_cell.angle_alpha   90.00
_cell.angle_beta   90.00
_cell.angle_gamma   90.00
#
_symmetry.space_group_name_H-M   'P 1'
#
loop_
_entity.id
_entity.type
_entity.pdbx_description
1 polymer ?
#
loop_
_entity_poly.entity_id
_entity_poly.type
_entity_poly.pdbx_seq_one_letter_code
_entity_poly.pdbx_strand_id
1 'polypeptide(L)'
;MKILILSLLLAVTAYAGPITQKPLDEFVIYDIPVASKTGTTTIMFPSEISGLFAKSVAAQEQENAGFLISFTPGNFYFTIRALKKDAEDHLTVIFNRKAYVLHLTASEKPFYNVTFYQDERKGKDGGRVAIVPERLLSLMDKAKAYPLFKANHPDALAGVLHAVPGITNYYDGFNVRIRDVWRFEQDDTLIFRLEFENTSDRTVYYKPQDLAVRLDERIYTQSLADASGVMPPKSVTPAFFAITGNGQGGRNNLDPDNKWNVLVIRAGSETAALTPNFK
;
A
#
# COMPACT_ATOMS: atom_id res chain seq x y z
N MET A 1 14.69 63.11 -34.70
CA MET A 1 14.57 62.83 -33.25
C MET A 1 13.11 62.57 -32.92
N LYS A 2 12.70 61.31 -32.73
CA LYS A 2 11.48 60.92 -32.02
C LYS A 2 11.61 59.44 -31.65
N ILE A 3 11.43 59.19 -30.36
CA ILE A 3 11.88 58.03 -29.59
C ILE A 3 10.91 56.87 -29.78
N LEU A 4 11.44 55.68 -30.08
CA LEU A 4 10.69 54.43 -30.11
C LEU A 4 10.55 53.91 -28.67
N ILE A 5 9.34 53.92 -28.11
CA ILE A 5 9.07 53.35 -26.78
C ILE A 5 8.74 51.87 -26.98
N LEU A 6 9.65 51.00 -26.55
CA LEU A 6 9.45 49.56 -26.50
C LEU A 6 8.74 49.20 -25.19
N SER A 7 7.44 48.92 -25.26
CA SER A 7 6.66 48.44 -24.12
C SER A 7 7.01 46.97 -23.85
N LEU A 8 7.78 46.74 -22.79
CA LEU A 8 8.11 45.41 -22.28
C LEU A 8 6.89 44.85 -21.53
N LEU A 9 6.17 43.90 -22.12
CA LEU A 9 5.17 43.11 -21.40
C LEU A 9 5.89 42.23 -20.35
N LEU A 10 5.77 42.58 -19.07
CA LEU A 10 6.03 41.61 -18.00
C LEU A 10 4.92 40.55 -18.04
N ALA A 11 5.25 39.37 -18.55
CA ALA A 11 4.43 38.19 -18.34
C ALA A 11 4.49 37.85 -16.84
N VAL A 12 3.40 38.11 -16.12
CA VAL A 12 3.20 37.57 -14.77
C VAL A 12 3.06 36.06 -14.93
N THR A 13 4.15 35.32 -14.74
CA THR A 13 4.09 33.87 -14.63
C THR A 13 3.36 33.54 -13.33
N ALA A 14 2.08 33.17 -13.43
CA ALA A 14 1.38 32.54 -12.33
C ALA A 14 2.15 31.28 -11.94
N TYR A 15 2.82 31.32 -10.79
CA TYR A 15 3.52 30.17 -10.23
C TYR A 15 2.45 29.25 -9.63
N ALA A 16 1.99 28.28 -10.41
CA ALA A 16 1.20 27.17 -9.89
C ALA A 16 2.14 26.29 -9.06
N GLY A 17 2.33 26.65 -7.79
CA GLY A 17 2.93 25.70 -6.86
C GLY A 17 2.10 24.42 -6.83
N PRO A 18 2.72 23.25 -6.56
CA PRO A 18 2.11 21.95 -6.84
C PRO A 18 0.75 21.80 -6.12
N ILE A 19 -0.31 21.79 -6.93
CA ILE A 19 -1.66 21.39 -6.52
C ILE A 19 -1.69 19.87 -6.66
N THR A 20 -1.90 19.18 -5.56
CA THR A 20 -1.82 17.71 -5.49
C THR A 20 -3.17 17.13 -5.15
N GLN A 21 -3.58 16.08 -5.85
CA GLN A 21 -4.73 15.27 -5.48
C GLN A 21 -4.26 13.89 -5.01
N LYS A 22 -4.87 13.36 -3.94
CA LYS A 22 -4.53 12.03 -3.42
C LYS A 22 -5.80 11.25 -3.06
N PRO A 23 -5.86 9.93 -3.34
CA PRO A 23 -6.95 9.10 -2.84
C PRO A 23 -6.83 9.00 -1.32
N LEU A 24 -7.95 9.09 -0.61
CA LEU A 24 -7.98 9.02 0.85
C LEU A 24 -8.01 7.55 1.35
N ASP A 25 -7.05 7.22 2.20
CA ASP A 25 -6.79 5.88 2.72
C ASP A 25 -6.27 5.93 4.17
N GLU A 26 -6.88 5.14 5.04
CA GLU A 26 -6.59 5.09 6.48
C GLU A 26 -5.30 4.31 6.79
N PHE A 27 -4.79 3.55 5.82
CA PHE A 27 -3.55 2.77 5.94
C PHE A 27 -2.33 3.49 5.36
N VAL A 28 -2.48 4.76 4.98
CA VAL A 28 -1.43 5.56 4.35
C VAL A 28 -1.07 6.72 5.27
N ILE A 29 0.22 6.87 5.54
CA ILE A 29 0.79 8.11 6.06
C ILE A 29 1.12 8.99 4.85
N TYR A 30 0.52 10.17 4.79
CA TYR A 30 0.75 11.10 3.69
C TYR A 30 1.84 12.10 4.05
N ASP A 31 2.95 12.10 3.32
CA ASP A 31 3.97 13.13 3.43
C ASP A 31 3.46 14.45 2.83
N ILE A 32 3.35 15.48 3.67
CA ILE A 32 2.86 16.82 3.31
C ILE A 32 3.97 17.85 3.59
N PRO A 33 4.69 18.30 2.55
CA PRO A 33 5.54 19.47 2.63
C PRO A 33 4.69 20.72 2.86
N VAL A 34 4.81 21.34 4.03
CA VAL A 34 4.03 22.50 4.49
C VAL A 34 4.79 23.80 4.25
N ALA A 35 4.09 24.84 3.81
CA ALA A 35 4.67 26.15 3.56
C ALA A 35 5.34 26.75 4.80
N SER A 36 6.64 27.07 4.70
CA SER A 36 7.43 27.68 5.79
C SER A 36 7.80 29.15 5.57
N LYS A 37 7.84 29.62 4.31
CA LYS A 37 8.30 30.97 3.97
C LYS A 37 7.17 31.92 3.54
N THR A 38 6.27 31.45 2.68
CA THR A 38 5.20 32.28 2.10
C THR A 38 3.90 31.49 1.99
N GLY A 39 2.80 32.09 2.44
CA GLY A 39 1.46 31.52 2.32
C GLY A 39 1.17 30.39 3.31
N THR A 40 0.21 29.55 2.96
CA THR A 40 -0.25 28.38 3.72
C THR A 40 -0.42 27.20 2.77
N THR A 41 -0.31 25.99 3.32
CA THR A 41 -0.75 24.77 2.65
C THR A 41 -2.22 24.54 2.98
N THR A 42 -3.08 24.51 1.97
CA THR A 42 -4.50 24.15 2.13
C THR A 42 -4.66 22.65 1.98
N ILE A 43 -5.38 22.01 2.90
CA ILE A 43 -5.69 20.59 2.84
C ILE A 43 -7.21 20.44 2.84
N MET A 44 -7.74 19.79 1.80
CA MET A 44 -9.17 19.61 1.56
C MET A 44 -9.52 18.13 1.62
N PHE A 45 -10.60 17.79 2.33
CA PHE A 45 -11.20 16.48 2.42
C PHE A 45 -12.51 16.42 1.62
N PRO A 46 -13.02 15.23 1.29
CA PRO A 46 -14.27 15.08 0.53
C PRO A 46 -15.51 15.65 1.22
N SER A 47 -15.49 15.72 2.55
CA SER A 47 -16.57 16.24 3.40
C SER A 47 -16.01 16.73 4.74
N GLU A 48 -16.90 17.16 5.63
CA GLU A 48 -16.55 17.67 6.96
C GLU A 48 -15.56 16.77 7.73
N ILE A 49 -14.58 17.42 8.34
CA ILE A 49 -13.61 16.81 9.25
C ILE A 49 -14.16 16.88 10.67
N SER A 50 -14.15 15.76 11.38
CA SER A 50 -14.71 15.66 12.74
C SER A 50 -13.68 15.97 13.84
N GLY A 51 -12.39 15.97 13.53
CA GLY A 51 -11.35 16.26 14.53
C GLY A 51 -9.94 16.32 13.96
N LEU A 52 -9.06 17.04 14.66
CA LEU A 52 -7.65 17.22 14.33
C LEU A 52 -6.84 17.07 15.61
N PHE A 53 -5.81 16.21 15.59
CA PHE A 53 -4.98 15.91 16.75
C PHE A 53 -3.50 15.85 16.36
N ALA A 54 -2.65 16.60 17.04
CA ALA A 54 -1.21 16.61 16.83
C ALA A 54 -0.47 17.12 18.07
N LYS A 55 0.85 16.96 18.13
CA LYS A 55 1.68 17.33 19.28
C LYS A 55 2.13 18.79 19.23
N SER A 56 2.50 19.27 18.05
CA SER A 56 3.17 20.55 17.79
C SER A 56 2.41 21.42 16.79
N VAL A 57 1.12 21.17 16.61
CA VAL A 57 0.21 22.00 15.80
C VAL A 57 -0.72 22.77 16.73
N ALA A 58 -0.78 24.09 16.56
CA ALA A 58 -1.63 24.97 17.38
C ALA A 58 -2.46 25.92 16.52
N ALA A 59 -3.62 26.35 17.03
CA ALA A 59 -4.48 27.33 16.35
C ALA A 59 -4.02 28.79 16.56
N GLN A 60 -3.11 29.01 17.50
CA GLN A 60 -2.51 30.29 17.82
C GLN A 60 -0.99 30.11 17.97
N GLU A 61 -0.23 31.16 17.70
CA GLU A 61 1.22 31.11 17.85
C GLU A 61 1.61 30.95 19.33
N GLN A 62 2.40 29.93 19.62
CA GLN A 62 2.89 29.60 20.95
C GLN A 62 4.25 28.91 20.85
N GLU A 63 5.06 29.00 21.89
CA GLU A 63 6.50 28.65 21.86
C GLU A 63 6.77 27.19 21.45
N ASN A 64 5.90 26.26 21.87
CA ASN A 64 6.01 24.82 21.57
C ASN A 64 5.34 24.39 20.25
N ALA A 65 4.73 25.32 19.50
CA ALA A 65 4.14 25.02 18.20
C ALA A 65 5.20 25.05 17.09
N GLY A 66 5.29 23.96 16.33
CA GLY A 66 6.03 23.87 15.07
C GLY A 66 5.17 24.30 13.87
N PHE A 67 3.85 24.19 13.99
CA PHE A 67 2.89 24.54 12.94
C PHE A 67 1.72 25.35 13.50
N LEU A 68 1.24 26.29 12.67
CA LEU A 68 0.02 27.05 12.91
C LEU A 68 -1.07 26.54 11.98
N ILE A 69 -2.21 26.16 12.54
CA ILE A 69 -3.38 25.66 11.81
C ILE A 69 -4.56 26.61 11.92
N SER A 70 -5.30 26.79 10.83
CA SER A 70 -6.61 27.44 10.85
C SER A 70 -7.66 26.43 10.39
N PHE A 71 -8.55 26.08 11.32
CA PHE A 71 -9.64 25.14 11.10
C PHE A 71 -10.88 25.63 11.84
N THR A 72 -12.04 25.51 11.20
CA THR A 72 -13.34 25.75 11.81
C THR A 72 -14.10 24.42 11.81
N PRO A 73 -14.60 23.95 12.97
CA PRO A 73 -15.48 22.78 13.01
C PRO A 73 -16.64 22.93 12.02
N GLY A 74 -17.00 21.86 11.29
CA GLY A 74 -17.91 21.97 10.15
C GLY A 74 -17.21 22.01 8.79
N ASN A 75 -15.96 22.48 8.73
CA ASN A 75 -15.25 22.59 7.47
C ASN A 75 -14.72 21.23 6.99
N PHE A 76 -14.72 21.06 5.67
CA PHE A 76 -14.05 19.95 4.99
C PHE A 76 -12.58 20.27 4.68
N TYR A 77 -12.07 21.43 5.10
CA TYR A 77 -10.71 21.85 4.82
C TYR A 77 -10.10 22.59 6.01
N PHE A 78 -8.78 22.64 6.03
CA PHE A 78 -8.01 23.49 6.92
C PHE A 78 -6.81 24.06 6.19
N THR A 79 -6.21 25.11 6.74
CA THR A 79 -4.94 25.66 6.26
C THR A 79 -3.88 25.51 7.33
N ILE A 80 -2.64 25.27 6.93
CA ILE A 80 -1.52 25.07 7.83
C ILE A 80 -0.26 25.74 7.29
N ARG A 81 0.57 26.30 8.18
CA ARG A 81 1.91 26.82 7.87
C ARG A 81 2.90 26.39 8.94
N ALA A 82 4.15 26.20 8.54
CA ALA A 82 5.24 25.95 9.48
C ALA A 82 5.68 27.27 10.12
N LEU A 83 6.00 27.21 11.41
CA LEU A 83 6.55 28.31 12.21
C LEU A 83 8.07 28.22 12.34
N LYS A 84 8.64 27.02 12.17
CA LYS A 84 10.08 26.75 12.26
C LYS A 84 10.56 26.11 10.95
N LYS A 85 11.82 26.36 10.57
CA LYS A 85 12.41 25.90 9.30
C LYS A 85 12.51 24.38 9.20
N ASP A 86 12.64 23.72 10.35
CA ASP A 86 12.84 22.30 10.58
C ASP A 86 11.65 21.67 11.33
N ALA A 87 10.47 22.31 11.31
CA ALA A 87 9.29 21.75 11.96
C ALA A 87 8.87 20.42 11.32
N GLU A 88 8.60 19.42 12.16
CA GLU A 88 8.13 18.10 11.78
C GLU A 88 7.12 17.60 12.82
N ASP A 89 5.99 17.05 12.38
CA ASP A 89 4.98 16.44 13.25
C ASP A 89 4.06 15.48 12.50
N HIS A 90 3.30 14.67 13.22
CA HIS A 90 2.23 13.85 12.66
C HIS A 90 0.86 14.42 13.06
N LEU A 91 0.08 14.83 12.07
CA LEU A 91 -1.29 15.30 12.24
C LEU A 91 -2.27 14.17 11.97
N THR A 92 -3.00 13.77 12.99
CA THR A 92 -4.14 12.86 12.87
C THR A 92 -5.39 13.65 12.51
N VAL A 93 -6.06 13.26 11.43
CA VAL A 93 -7.33 13.80 10.98
C VAL A 93 -8.42 12.76 11.17
N ILE A 94 -9.48 13.11 11.91
CA ILE A 94 -10.67 12.25 12.04
C ILE A 94 -11.66 12.64 10.95
N PHE A 95 -11.89 11.72 10.03
CA PHE A 95 -12.79 11.89 8.91
C PHE A 95 -13.67 10.64 8.76
N ASN A 96 -14.98 10.82 8.65
CA ASN A 96 -15.94 9.70 8.51
C ASN A 96 -15.70 8.55 9.51
N ARG A 97 -15.54 8.89 10.80
CA ARG A 97 -15.28 7.95 11.93
C ARG A 97 -13.98 7.14 11.83
N LYS A 98 -13.04 7.54 10.96
CA LYS A 98 -11.73 6.90 10.77
C LYS A 98 -10.61 7.91 11.00
N ALA A 99 -9.44 7.42 11.39
CA ALA A 99 -8.24 8.23 11.60
C ALA A 99 -7.33 8.15 10.38
N TYR A 100 -6.85 9.30 9.91
CA TYR A 100 -5.90 9.43 8.80
C TYR A 100 -4.68 10.18 9.31
N VAL A 101 -3.48 9.80 8.88
CA VAL A 101 -2.24 10.38 9.39
C VAL A 101 -1.53 11.15 8.28
N LEU A 102 -1.25 12.42 8.54
CA LEU A 102 -0.45 13.29 7.69
C LEU A 102 0.89 13.53 8.37
N HIS A 103 1.98 13.17 7.71
CA HIS A 103 3.32 13.53 8.15
C HIS A 103 3.66 14.93 7.60
N LEU A 104 3.78 15.90 8.50
CA LEU A 104 3.99 17.30 8.17
C LEU A 104 5.48 17.63 8.23
N THR A 105 6.03 18.26 7.19
CA THR A 105 7.43 18.73 7.18
C THR A 105 7.50 20.14 6.64
N ALA A 106 8.19 21.05 7.33
CA ALA A 106 8.44 22.40 6.84
C ALA A 106 9.23 22.40 5.52
N SER A 107 8.75 23.13 4.52
CA SER A 107 9.37 23.16 3.20
C SER A 107 9.26 24.52 2.50
N GLU A 108 10.35 24.93 1.85
CA GLU A 108 10.38 26.07 0.92
C GLU A 108 9.77 25.71 -0.45
N LYS A 109 9.54 24.43 -0.72
CA LYS A 109 8.80 23.90 -1.87
C LYS A 109 7.56 23.14 -1.38
N PRO A 110 6.58 23.85 -0.81
CA PRO A 110 5.43 23.19 -0.20
C PRO A 110 4.42 22.71 -1.23
N PHE A 111 3.51 21.85 -0.80
CA PHE A 111 2.21 21.74 -1.47
C PHE A 111 1.38 22.97 -1.07
N TYR A 112 0.87 23.72 -2.04
CA TYR A 112 -0.02 24.85 -1.74
C TYR A 112 -1.46 24.39 -1.56
N ASN A 113 -1.84 23.32 -2.27
CA ASN A 113 -3.12 22.67 -2.09
C ASN A 113 -2.96 21.15 -2.17
N VAL A 114 -3.57 20.44 -1.22
CA VAL A 114 -3.72 18.99 -1.22
C VAL A 114 -5.20 18.68 -1.13
N THR A 115 -5.76 18.08 -2.18
CA THR A 115 -7.15 17.66 -2.20
C THR A 115 -7.23 16.14 -2.10
N PHE A 116 -7.75 15.67 -0.98
CA PHE A 116 -8.12 14.28 -0.80
C PHE A 116 -9.46 14.02 -1.46
N TYR A 117 -9.53 12.95 -2.26
CA TYR A 117 -10.78 12.46 -2.82
C TYR A 117 -11.06 11.05 -2.30
N GLN A 118 -12.34 10.74 -2.13
CA GLN A 118 -12.77 9.38 -1.93
C GLN A 118 -12.83 8.74 -3.30
N ASP A 119 -12.09 7.65 -3.54
CA ASP A 119 -12.27 6.89 -4.79
C ASP A 119 -13.72 6.40 -4.81
N GLU A 120 -14.52 6.88 -5.77
CA GLU A 120 -15.97 6.57 -5.89
C GLU A 120 -16.25 5.07 -6.07
N ARG A 121 -15.19 4.26 -6.27
CA ARG A 121 -15.26 2.80 -6.14
C ARG A 121 -15.66 2.33 -4.73
N LYS A 122 -15.58 3.18 -3.71
CA LYS A 122 -16.19 2.97 -2.38
C LYS A 122 -17.65 3.43 -2.43
N GLY A 123 -18.56 2.55 -2.84
CA GLY A 123 -20.00 2.75 -2.70
C GLY A 123 -20.40 3.09 -1.25
N LYS A 124 -21.59 3.68 -1.09
CA LYS A 124 -22.18 4.25 0.15
C LYS A 124 -22.15 3.37 1.42
N ASP A 125 -21.80 2.09 1.31
CA ASP A 125 -21.68 1.15 2.43
C ASP A 125 -20.24 0.68 2.67
N GLY A 126 -19.24 1.57 2.69
CA GLY A 126 -17.85 1.18 3.01
C GLY A 126 -17.37 -0.06 2.23
N GLY A 127 -17.90 -0.21 1.01
CA GLY A 127 -18.07 -1.50 0.36
C GLY A 127 -16.73 -2.05 -0.07
N ARG A 128 -16.44 -3.27 0.37
CA ARG A 128 -15.38 -4.14 -0.16
C ARG A 128 -15.33 -3.96 -1.67
N VAL A 129 -14.18 -3.55 -2.22
CA VAL A 129 -13.95 -3.68 -3.66
C VAL A 129 -14.07 -5.17 -3.95
N ALA A 130 -15.09 -5.57 -4.69
CA ALA A 130 -15.23 -6.96 -5.09
C ALA A 130 -13.95 -7.35 -5.85
N ILE A 131 -13.23 -8.33 -5.32
CA ILE A 131 -12.00 -8.79 -5.94
C ILE A 131 -12.37 -9.65 -7.15
N VAL A 132 -12.35 -9.01 -8.31
CA VAL A 132 -12.52 -9.65 -9.62
C VAL A 132 -11.17 -10.15 -10.15
N PRO A 133 -11.14 -11.18 -11.02
CA PRO A 133 -9.89 -11.76 -11.52
C PRO A 133 -8.90 -10.75 -12.12
N GLU A 134 -9.40 -9.75 -12.85
CA GLU A 134 -8.60 -8.70 -13.47
C GLU A 134 -7.90 -7.83 -12.43
N ARG A 135 -8.55 -7.64 -11.27
CA ARG A 135 -7.98 -6.89 -10.15
C ARG A 135 -6.83 -7.67 -9.52
N LEU A 136 -7.01 -8.96 -9.26
CA LEU A 136 -5.94 -9.83 -8.73
C LEU A 136 -4.72 -9.84 -9.63
N LEU A 137 -4.94 -9.93 -10.96
CA LEU A 137 -3.85 -9.88 -11.93
C LEU A 137 -3.11 -8.53 -11.86
N SER A 138 -3.84 -7.41 -11.82
CA SER A 138 -3.24 -6.09 -11.69
C SER A 138 -2.41 -5.93 -10.40
N LEU A 139 -2.90 -6.46 -9.27
CA LEU A 139 -2.15 -6.48 -8.01
C LEU A 139 -0.88 -7.33 -8.12
N MET A 140 -0.98 -8.50 -8.77
CA MET A 140 0.15 -9.40 -9.03
C MET A 140 1.23 -8.71 -9.86
N ASP A 141 0.84 -8.03 -10.94
CA ASP A 141 1.78 -7.30 -11.80
C ASP A 141 2.43 -6.14 -11.06
N LYS A 142 1.68 -5.44 -10.21
CA LYS A 142 2.21 -4.39 -9.35
C LYS A 142 3.21 -4.92 -8.33
N ALA A 143 2.97 -6.10 -7.75
CA ALA A 143 3.91 -6.77 -6.85
C ALA A 143 5.20 -7.19 -7.57
N LYS A 144 5.10 -7.76 -8.78
CA LYS A 144 6.28 -8.09 -9.61
C LYS A 144 7.10 -6.85 -9.98
N ALA A 145 6.42 -5.75 -10.28
CA ALA A 145 7.05 -4.47 -10.61
C ALA A 145 7.36 -3.60 -9.37
N TYR A 146 7.22 -4.13 -8.15
CA TYR A 146 7.37 -3.35 -6.92
C TYR A 146 8.70 -2.58 -6.83
N PRO A 147 9.87 -3.14 -7.19
CA PRO A 147 11.12 -2.37 -7.18
C PRO A 147 11.09 -1.13 -8.10
N LEU A 148 10.42 -1.24 -9.25
CA LEU A 148 10.28 -0.14 -10.21
C LEU A 148 9.34 0.95 -9.67
N PHE A 149 8.20 0.54 -9.11
CA PHE A 149 7.27 1.47 -8.47
C PHE A 149 7.93 2.19 -7.29
N LYS A 150 8.66 1.47 -6.44
CA LYS A 150 9.36 2.05 -5.28
C LYS A 150 10.38 3.11 -5.70
N ALA A 151 11.06 2.92 -6.83
CA ALA A 151 12.05 3.87 -7.34
C ALA A 151 11.43 5.10 -8.00
N ASN A 152 10.37 4.92 -8.81
CA ASN A 152 9.89 5.96 -9.72
C ASN A 152 8.53 6.57 -9.33
N HIS A 153 7.68 5.81 -8.64
CA HIS A 153 6.30 6.19 -8.29
C HIS A 153 5.93 5.63 -6.89
N PRO A 154 6.63 6.05 -5.82
CA PRO A 154 6.40 5.51 -4.47
C PRO A 154 4.98 5.80 -3.96
N ASP A 155 4.36 6.88 -4.42
CA ASP A 155 2.97 7.23 -4.17
C ASP A 155 1.98 6.18 -4.70
N ALA A 156 2.33 5.49 -5.79
CA ALA A 156 1.54 4.37 -6.30
C ALA A 156 1.56 3.17 -5.35
N LEU A 157 2.52 3.06 -4.43
CA LEU A 157 2.62 1.98 -3.43
C LEU A 157 1.98 2.34 -2.09
N ALA A 158 1.29 3.48 -2.00
CA ALA A 158 0.53 3.84 -0.81
C ALA A 158 -0.42 2.70 -0.39
N GLY A 159 -0.35 2.30 0.88
CA GLY A 159 -1.18 1.25 1.46
C GLY A 159 -0.70 -0.18 1.16
N VAL A 160 0.50 -0.31 0.57
CA VAL A 160 1.16 -1.61 0.34
C VAL A 160 2.23 -1.82 1.40
N LEU A 161 2.03 -2.78 2.30
CA LEU A 161 3.09 -3.23 3.21
C LEU A 161 3.96 -4.27 2.49
N HIS A 162 5.26 -4.28 2.76
CA HIS A 162 6.21 -5.21 2.14
C HIS A 162 7.11 -5.80 3.21
N ALA A 163 7.18 -7.13 3.26
CA ALA A 163 8.12 -7.88 4.08
C ALA A 163 9.02 -8.76 3.22
N VAL A 164 10.21 -9.06 3.74
CA VAL A 164 11.18 -10.01 3.15
C VAL A 164 11.48 -11.07 4.22
N PRO A 165 10.55 -12.02 4.48
CA PRO A 165 10.63 -12.87 5.67
C PRO A 165 11.84 -13.80 5.69
N GLY A 166 12.35 -14.17 4.51
CA GLY A 166 13.51 -15.07 4.39
C GLY A 166 13.25 -16.49 4.92
N ILE A 167 11.98 -16.88 5.05
CA ILE A 167 11.56 -18.19 5.56
C ILE A 167 11.76 -19.24 4.47
N THR A 168 12.35 -20.39 4.85
CA THR A 168 12.49 -21.57 3.97
C THR A 168 11.69 -22.73 4.54
N ASN A 169 10.76 -23.27 3.76
CA ASN A 169 10.07 -24.53 4.04
C ASN A 169 10.77 -25.67 3.30
N TYR A 170 11.14 -26.73 4.03
CA TYR A 170 11.90 -27.85 3.51
C TYR A 170 10.99 -29.02 3.14
N TYR A 171 11.17 -29.57 1.94
CA TYR A 171 10.49 -30.76 1.44
C TYR A 171 11.52 -31.79 0.99
N ASP A 172 11.08 -33.04 0.81
CA ASP A 172 11.95 -34.10 0.29
C ASP A 172 12.42 -33.79 -1.15
N GLY A 173 13.66 -33.38 -1.35
CA GLY A 173 14.21 -33.11 -2.69
C GLY A 173 13.87 -31.75 -3.31
N PHE A 174 13.22 -30.85 -2.57
CA PHE A 174 13.13 -29.43 -2.93
C PHE A 174 12.89 -28.53 -1.72
N ASN A 175 13.23 -27.24 -1.84
CA ASN A 175 12.97 -26.22 -0.83
C ASN A 175 12.06 -25.14 -1.40
N VAL A 176 11.29 -24.50 -0.53
CA VAL A 176 10.44 -23.35 -0.88
C VAL A 176 10.87 -22.18 -0.03
N ARG A 177 11.32 -21.11 -0.66
CA ARG A 177 11.77 -19.91 0.03
C ARG A 177 10.83 -18.75 -0.22
N ILE A 178 10.29 -18.16 0.84
CA ILE A 178 9.47 -16.96 0.75
C ILE A 178 10.41 -15.76 0.65
N ARG A 179 10.44 -15.15 -0.54
CA ARG A 179 11.28 -13.98 -0.83
C ARG A 179 10.64 -12.69 -0.37
N ASP A 180 9.43 -12.45 -0.83
CA ASP A 180 8.74 -11.19 -0.66
C ASP A 180 7.28 -11.50 -0.37
N VAL A 181 6.69 -10.71 0.53
CA VAL A 181 5.26 -10.72 0.80
C VAL A 181 4.77 -9.28 0.74
N TRP A 182 3.81 -9.01 -0.14
CA TRP A 182 3.18 -7.70 -0.29
C TRP A 182 1.74 -7.76 0.17
N ARG A 183 1.37 -6.90 1.11
CA ARG A 183 0.02 -6.76 1.63
C ARG A 183 -0.63 -5.52 1.03
N PHE A 184 -1.69 -5.72 0.25
CA PHE A 184 -2.52 -4.66 -0.30
C PHE A 184 -3.74 -4.46 0.60
N GLU A 185 -3.63 -3.51 1.54
CA GLU A 185 -4.64 -3.32 2.59
C GLU A 185 -6.05 -3.03 2.06
N GLN A 186 -6.14 -2.26 0.96
CA GLN A 186 -7.41 -1.91 0.33
C GLN A 186 -8.15 -3.12 -0.24
N ASP A 187 -7.40 -4.04 -0.84
CA ASP A 187 -7.93 -5.19 -1.56
C ASP A 187 -8.05 -6.43 -0.64
N ASP A 188 -7.55 -6.32 0.60
CA ASP A 188 -7.44 -7.43 1.55
C ASP A 188 -6.71 -8.65 0.97
N THR A 189 -5.67 -8.37 0.18
CA THR A 189 -4.89 -9.36 -0.57
C THR A 189 -3.43 -9.35 -0.13
N LEU A 190 -2.86 -10.53 0.02
CA LEU A 190 -1.41 -10.73 0.14
C LEU A 190 -0.90 -11.41 -1.13
N ILE A 191 0.20 -10.92 -1.69
CA ILE A 191 0.92 -11.55 -2.79
C ILE A 191 2.27 -12.03 -2.29
N PHE A 192 2.55 -13.30 -2.52
CA PHE A 192 3.79 -13.97 -2.15
C PHE A 192 4.65 -14.14 -3.38
N ARG A 193 5.94 -13.84 -3.26
CA ARG A 193 6.97 -14.33 -4.17
C ARG A 193 7.71 -15.47 -3.51
N LEU A 194 7.70 -16.61 -4.18
CA LEU A 194 8.42 -17.80 -3.79
C LEU A 194 9.60 -18.05 -4.72
N GLU A 195 10.60 -18.73 -4.19
CA GLU A 195 11.60 -19.44 -4.97
C GLU A 195 11.53 -20.93 -4.63
N PHE A 196 11.24 -21.74 -5.64
CA PHE A 196 11.30 -23.19 -5.56
C PHE A 196 12.69 -23.65 -5.97
N GLU A 197 13.45 -24.18 -5.03
CA GLU A 197 14.77 -24.76 -5.27
C GLU A 197 14.65 -26.27 -5.34
N ASN A 198 14.80 -26.85 -6.53
CA ASN A 198 14.86 -28.30 -6.69
C ASN A 198 16.29 -28.78 -6.40
N THR A 199 16.46 -29.49 -5.28
CA THR A 199 17.75 -30.00 -4.84
C THR A 199 18.06 -31.40 -5.41
N SER A 200 17.09 -32.02 -6.10
CA SER A 200 17.21 -33.35 -6.69
C SER A 200 17.71 -33.32 -8.14
N ASP A 201 18.04 -34.50 -8.66
CA ASP A 201 18.43 -34.72 -10.07
C ASP A 201 17.24 -35.03 -10.98
N ARG A 202 16.00 -34.95 -10.47
CA ARG A 202 14.77 -35.23 -11.20
C ARG A 202 13.87 -33.99 -11.24
N THR A 203 13.07 -33.86 -12.29
CA THR A 203 12.03 -32.83 -12.33
C THR A 203 10.99 -33.08 -11.24
N VAL A 204 10.61 -32.03 -10.51
CA VAL A 204 9.50 -32.05 -9.56
C VAL A 204 8.31 -31.34 -10.20
N TYR A 205 7.17 -32.01 -10.26
CA TYR A 205 5.92 -31.42 -10.73
C TYR A 205 5.03 -31.12 -9.53
N TYR A 206 4.37 -29.96 -9.53
CA TYR A 206 3.42 -29.54 -8.51
C TYR A 206 2.20 -28.89 -9.17
N LYS A 207 1.13 -28.73 -8.41
CA LYS A 207 -0.08 -28.06 -8.88
C LYS A 207 -0.09 -26.62 -8.38
N PRO A 208 0.10 -25.60 -9.24
CA PRO A 208 0.02 -24.20 -8.81
C PRO A 208 -1.31 -23.84 -8.15
N GLN A 209 -2.41 -24.46 -8.59
CA GLN A 209 -3.75 -24.22 -8.05
C GLN A 209 -3.92 -24.72 -6.60
N ASP A 210 -3.08 -25.65 -6.16
CA ASP A 210 -3.10 -26.22 -4.82
C ASP A 210 -2.08 -25.53 -3.88
N LEU A 211 -1.44 -24.45 -4.34
CA LEU A 211 -0.60 -23.64 -3.46
C LEU A 211 -1.47 -23.00 -2.39
N ALA A 212 -0.97 -23.08 -1.15
CA ALA A 212 -1.61 -22.46 0.00
C ALA A 212 -0.54 -22.04 1.01
N VAL A 213 -0.93 -21.19 1.95
CA VAL A 213 -0.13 -20.93 3.15
C VAL A 213 -0.90 -21.34 4.38
N ARG A 214 -0.19 -21.93 5.33
CA ARG A 214 -0.68 -22.19 6.66
C ARG A 214 -0.11 -21.15 7.63
N LEU A 215 -0.99 -20.62 8.47
CA LEU A 215 -0.65 -19.84 9.65
C LEU A 215 -1.39 -20.48 10.83
N ASP A 216 -0.63 -21.00 11.79
CA ASP A 216 -1.14 -21.82 12.89
C ASP A 216 -2.04 -22.96 12.38
N GLU A 217 -3.31 -22.99 12.78
CA GLU A 217 -4.29 -24.01 12.39
C GLU A 217 -5.04 -23.66 11.10
N ARG A 218 -4.85 -22.47 10.54
CA ARG A 218 -5.61 -21.99 9.38
C ARG A 218 -4.81 -22.14 8.09
N ILE A 219 -5.50 -22.61 7.05
CA ILE A 219 -4.97 -22.73 5.69
C ILE A 219 -5.66 -21.68 4.82
N TYR A 220 -4.86 -20.88 4.11
CA TYR A 220 -5.30 -19.91 3.13
C TYR A 220 -4.90 -20.39 1.75
N THR A 221 -5.89 -20.76 0.94
CA THR A 221 -5.68 -21.22 -0.43
C THR A 221 -5.41 -20.04 -1.36
N GLN A 222 -4.66 -20.28 -2.42
CA GLN A 222 -4.45 -19.27 -3.45
C GLN A 222 -5.77 -18.85 -4.13
N SER A 223 -5.87 -17.56 -4.43
CA SER A 223 -6.92 -16.92 -5.23
C SER A 223 -6.46 -16.66 -6.67
N LEU A 224 -5.14 -16.52 -6.86
CA LEU A 224 -4.48 -16.47 -8.16
C LEU A 224 -3.07 -17.04 -7.98
N ALA A 225 -2.58 -17.80 -8.96
CA ALA A 225 -1.20 -18.30 -8.99
C ALA A 225 -0.58 -18.05 -10.37
N ASP A 226 0.63 -17.50 -10.38
CA ASP A 226 1.51 -17.44 -11.54
C ASP A 226 2.76 -18.26 -11.23
N ALA A 227 2.73 -19.51 -11.68
CA ALA A 227 3.79 -20.47 -11.44
C ALA A 227 3.81 -21.54 -12.54
N SER A 228 4.99 -22.03 -12.89
CA SER A 228 5.17 -23.00 -13.98
C SER A 228 4.55 -24.38 -13.72
N GLY A 229 4.35 -24.75 -12.45
CA GLY A 229 4.00 -26.13 -12.05
C GLY A 229 5.15 -27.14 -12.20
N VAL A 230 6.34 -26.68 -12.58
CA VAL A 230 7.51 -27.51 -12.87
C VAL A 230 8.74 -26.92 -12.22
N MET A 231 9.50 -27.75 -11.50
CA MET A 231 10.84 -27.43 -10.99
C MET A 231 11.85 -28.33 -11.70
N PRO A 232 12.59 -27.85 -12.71
CA PRO A 232 13.67 -28.61 -13.35
C PRO A 232 14.72 -29.09 -12.34
N PRO A 233 15.49 -30.15 -12.63
CA PRO A 233 16.57 -30.61 -11.76
C PRO A 233 17.57 -29.48 -11.44
N LYS A 234 18.05 -29.43 -10.19
CA LYS A 234 19.09 -28.47 -9.73
C LYS A 234 18.80 -27.02 -10.13
N SER A 235 17.55 -26.61 -10.07
CA SER A 235 17.10 -25.29 -10.53
C SER A 235 16.45 -24.49 -9.41
N VAL A 236 16.44 -23.17 -9.58
CA VAL A 236 15.62 -22.25 -8.79
C VAL A 236 14.56 -21.65 -9.71
N THR A 237 13.29 -21.91 -9.42
CA THR A 237 12.16 -21.44 -10.22
C THR A 237 11.32 -20.46 -9.41
N PRO A 238 11.08 -19.23 -9.89
CA PRO A 238 10.22 -18.30 -9.20
C PRO A 238 8.75 -18.69 -9.34
N ALA A 239 7.95 -18.32 -8.35
CA ALA A 239 6.51 -18.42 -8.42
C ALA A 239 5.85 -17.28 -7.63
N PHE A 240 4.66 -16.90 -8.04
CA PHE A 240 3.85 -15.93 -7.34
C PHE A 240 2.46 -16.49 -7.08
N PHE A 241 1.88 -16.18 -5.94
CA PHE A 241 0.47 -16.45 -5.69
C PHE A 241 -0.13 -15.41 -4.76
N ALA A 242 -1.44 -15.21 -4.88
CA ALA A 242 -2.21 -14.27 -4.08
C ALA A 242 -3.15 -15.02 -3.13
N ILE A 243 -3.29 -14.56 -1.89
CA ILE A 243 -4.39 -14.94 -1.00
C ILE A 243 -5.24 -13.71 -0.74
N THR A 244 -6.57 -13.88 -0.72
CA THR A 244 -7.51 -12.77 -0.58
C THR A 244 -8.58 -13.14 0.42
N GLY A 245 -8.83 -12.25 1.38
CA GLY A 245 -9.80 -12.51 2.43
C GLY A 245 -9.47 -13.73 3.27
N ASN A 246 -10.42 -14.13 4.11
CA ASN A 246 -10.33 -15.30 4.97
C ASN A 246 -10.98 -16.56 4.36
N GLY A 247 -11.28 -16.56 3.06
CA GLY A 247 -12.02 -17.64 2.38
C GLY A 247 -13.54 -17.67 2.65
N GLN A 248 -14.06 -16.85 3.57
CA GLN A 248 -15.49 -16.74 3.91
C GLN A 248 -16.07 -15.34 3.63
N GLY A 249 -15.37 -14.53 2.81
CA GLY A 249 -15.77 -13.15 2.52
C GLY A 249 -15.47 -12.14 3.64
N GLY A 250 -14.77 -12.55 4.70
CA GLY A 250 -14.29 -11.72 5.80
C GLY A 250 -12.87 -11.20 5.58
N ARG A 251 -12.47 -10.18 6.36
CA ARG A 251 -11.08 -9.70 6.36
C ARG A 251 -10.14 -10.75 6.95
N ASN A 252 -8.94 -10.89 6.40
CA ASN A 252 -7.94 -11.81 6.97
C ASN A 252 -7.00 -11.14 7.99
N ASN A 253 -6.86 -9.80 7.96
CA ASN A 253 -5.98 -9.02 8.85
C ASN A 253 -4.58 -9.63 8.99
N LEU A 254 -4.08 -10.24 7.91
CA LEU A 254 -2.84 -10.97 7.91
C LEU A 254 -1.67 -10.02 7.67
N ASP A 255 -0.72 -10.01 8.59
CA ASP A 255 0.54 -9.30 8.46
C ASP A 255 1.48 -9.99 7.43
N PRO A 256 2.14 -9.25 6.52
CA PRO A 256 3.08 -9.84 5.57
C PRO A 256 4.28 -10.55 6.23
N ASP A 257 4.67 -10.19 7.46
CA ASP A 257 5.82 -10.75 8.20
C ASP A 257 5.45 -11.93 9.12
N ASN A 258 4.23 -12.46 9.00
CA ASN A 258 3.82 -13.66 9.72
C ASN A 258 4.76 -14.87 9.48
N LYS A 259 4.74 -15.82 10.42
CA LYS A 259 5.49 -17.08 10.32
C LYS A 259 4.82 -18.07 9.36
N TRP A 260 4.90 -17.76 8.08
CA TRP A 260 4.26 -18.50 7.02
C TRP A 260 4.83 -19.91 6.83
N ASN A 261 3.95 -20.86 6.53
CA ASN A 261 4.34 -22.17 6.03
C ASN A 261 3.66 -22.42 4.68
N VAL A 262 4.43 -22.43 3.60
CA VAL A 262 3.91 -22.71 2.25
C VAL A 262 3.61 -24.19 2.13
N LEU A 263 2.39 -24.53 1.73
CA LEU A 263 1.94 -25.87 1.40
C LEU A 263 2.03 -26.09 -0.11
N VAL A 264 2.69 -27.18 -0.52
CA VAL A 264 2.88 -27.55 -1.92
C VAL A 264 2.47 -28.99 -2.14
N ILE A 265 1.54 -29.21 -3.08
CA ILE A 265 1.10 -30.56 -3.46
C ILE A 265 1.80 -30.97 -4.76
N ARG A 266 2.44 -32.15 -4.75
CA ARG A 266 3.08 -32.73 -5.94
C ARG A 266 2.03 -33.23 -6.93
N ALA A 267 2.23 -32.94 -8.20
CA ALA A 267 1.45 -33.53 -9.28
C ALA A 267 1.98 -34.96 -9.52
N GLY A 268 1.42 -35.93 -8.79
CA GLY A 268 1.85 -37.34 -8.83
C GLY A 268 1.63 -38.10 -7.52
N SER A 269 1.33 -37.41 -6.43
CA SER A 269 0.77 -38.02 -5.23
C SER A 269 -0.75 -38.06 -5.35
N GLU A 270 -1.28 -39.03 -6.09
CA GLU A 270 -2.68 -39.42 -5.89
C GLU A 270 -2.84 -39.84 -4.43
N THR A 271 -3.86 -39.25 -3.81
CA THR A 271 -4.42 -39.57 -2.52
C THR A 271 -4.35 -41.07 -2.28
N ALA A 272 -3.61 -41.52 -1.27
CA ALA A 272 -3.87 -42.83 -0.67
C ALA A 272 -5.33 -42.81 -0.25
N ALA A 273 -6.18 -43.49 -1.01
CA ALA A 273 -7.58 -43.64 -0.69
C ALA A 273 -7.65 -44.21 0.73
N LEU A 274 -8.26 -43.45 1.65
CA LEU A 274 -8.76 -44.01 2.88
C LEU A 274 -9.85 -45.02 2.49
N THR A 275 -9.48 -46.24 2.15
CA THR A 275 -10.41 -47.37 2.13
C THR A 275 -10.87 -47.59 3.56
N PRO A 276 -12.16 -47.39 3.88
CA PRO A 276 -12.69 -47.90 5.13
C PRO A 276 -12.78 -49.42 4.96
N ASN A 277 -11.89 -50.14 5.64
CA ASN A 277 -12.10 -51.57 5.88
C ASN A 277 -13.30 -51.71 6.82
N PHE A 278 -14.49 -51.87 6.26
CA PHE A 278 -15.57 -52.52 6.97
C PHE A 278 -15.38 -54.03 6.80
N LYS A 279 -14.85 -54.67 7.84
CA LYS A 279 -15.13 -56.07 8.16
C LYS A 279 -16.14 -56.10 9.31
#